data_AF-A0A9D0II92-F1
#
_entry.id   AF-A0A9D0II92-F1
#
_cell.length_a   1.000
_cell.length_b   1.000
_cell.length_c   1.000
_cell.angle_alpha   90.00
_cell.angle_beta   90.00
_cell.angle_gamma   90.00
#
_symmetry.space_group_name_H-M   'P 1'
#
loop_
_entity.id
_entity.type
_entity.pdbx_description
1 polymer ?
#
loop_
_entity_poly.entity_id
_entity_poly.type
_entity_poly.pdbx_seq_one_letter_code
_entity_poly.pdbx_strand_id
1 'polypeptide(L)' 'MKIDSALSQAMLGIQRGLASARDHAGQIANAGQFSEDSPASLVEPLLGLRQDRIQVQASAQVLKAVDDMLGTLFDDKA' A
#
# COMPACT_ATOMS: atom_id res chain seq x y z
N MET A 1 -15.77 16.28 7.50
CA MET A 1 -14.68 17.28 7.38
C MET A 1 -13.64 16.77 6.39
N LYS A 2 -12.87 17.64 5.71
CA LYS A 2 -11.87 17.21 4.69
C LYS A 2 -10.76 16.30 5.26
N ILE A 3 -10.43 16.48 6.54
CA ILE A 3 -9.42 15.68 7.26
C ILE A 3 -9.89 14.23 7.45
N ASP A 4 -11.14 14.06 7.90
CA ASP A 4 -11.78 12.75 8.09
C ASP A 4 -11.88 11.95 6.78
N SER A 5 -12.19 12.64 5.67
CA SER A 5 -12.16 12.00 4.34
C SER A 5 -10.75 11.60 3.91
N ALA A 6 -9.71 12.40 4.22
CA ALA A 6 -8.33 12.06 3.90
C ALA A 6 -7.83 10.85 4.71
N LEU A 7 -8.17 10.79 6.00
CA LEU A 7 -7.90 9.64 6.87
C LEU A 7 -8.51 8.35 6.31
N SER A 8 -9.80 8.41 5.98
CA SER A 8 -10.54 7.27 5.43
C SER A 8 -9.93 6.80 4.10
N GLN A 9 -9.57 7.72 3.21
CA GLN A 9 -8.93 7.37 1.94
C GLN A 9 -7.52 6.79 2.12
N ALA A 10 -6.74 7.32 3.05
CA ALA A 10 -5.43 6.78 3.38
C ALA A 10 -5.53 5.34 3.89
N MET A 11 -6.44 5.07 4.83
CA MET A 11 -6.69 3.71 5.32
C MET A 11 -7.15 2.76 4.22
N LEU A 12 -8.10 3.18 3.38
CA LEU A 12 -8.56 2.40 2.23
C LEU A 12 -7.43 2.14 1.22
N GLY A 13 -6.52 3.10 1.03
CA GLY A 13 -5.34 2.94 0.19
C GLY A 13 -4.36 1.91 0.72
N ILE A 14 -4.07 1.95 2.03
CA ILE A 14 -3.23 0.96 2.72
C ILE A 14 -3.84 -0.44 2.61
N GLN A 15 -5.14 -0.58 2.91
CA GLN A 15 -5.83 -1.87 2.86
C GLN A 15 -5.83 -2.47 1.45
N ARG A 16 -6.12 -1.65 0.42
CA ARG A 16 -6.09 -2.09 -0.98
C ARG A 16 -4.69 -2.49 -1.43
N GLY A 17 -3.68 -1.67 -1.13
CA GLY A 17 -2.29 -1.99 -1.47
C GLY A 17 -1.80 -3.27 -0.77
N LEU A 18 -2.19 -3.50 0.49
CA LEU A 18 -1.84 -4.73 1.19
C LEU A 18 -2.56 -5.97 0.62
N ALA A 19 -3.81 -5.83 0.21
CA ALA A 19 -4.55 -6.92 -0.44
C ALA A 19 -3.91 -7.30 -1.79
N SER A 20 -3.57 -6.29 -2.61
CA SER A 20 -2.86 -6.49 -3.89
C SER A 20 -1.47 -7.11 -3.68
N ALA A 21 -0.71 -6.64 -2.69
CA ALA A 21 0.60 -7.19 -2.36
C ALA A 21 0.52 -8.68 -1.97
N ARG A 22 -0.53 -9.08 -1.26
CA ARG A 22 -0.75 -10.49 -0.90
C ARG A 22 -1.05 -11.35 -2.13
N ASP A 23 -1.79 -10.80 -3.10
CA ASP A 23 -2.09 -11.50 -4.35
C ASP A 23 -0.83 -11.72 -5.19
N HIS A 24 -0.06 -10.66 -5.47
CA HIS A 24 1.21 -10.76 -6.20
C HIS A 24 2.23 -11.65 -5.48
N ALA A 25 2.28 -11.60 -4.14
CA ALA A 25 3.13 -12.52 -3.37
C ALA A 25 2.70 -13.98 -3.52
N GLY A 26 1.39 -14.25 -3.58
CA GLY A 26 0.84 -15.58 -3.87
C GLY A 26 1.23 -16.06 -5.27
N GLN A 27 1.14 -15.19 -6.28
CA GLN A 27 1.56 -15.50 -7.65
C GLN A 27 3.07 -15.85 -7.71
N ILE A 28 3.93 -15.09 -7.03
CA ILE A 28 5.38 -15.38 -6.93
C ILE A 28 5.63 -16.73 -6.25
N ALA A 29 4.93 -17.02 -5.16
CA ALA A 29 5.09 -18.26 -4.42
C ALA A 29 4.68 -19.50 -5.26
N ASN A 30 3.63 -19.36 -6.07
CA ASN A 30 3.12 -20.43 -6.93
C ASN A 30 3.97 -20.65 -8.19
N ALA A 31 4.55 -19.59 -8.76
CA ALA A 31 5.40 -19.67 -9.94
C ALA A 31 6.68 -20.52 -9.71
N GLY A 32 7.13 -20.68 -8.47
CA GLY A 32 8.23 -21.57 -8.11
C GLY A 32 7.85 -23.06 -7.99
N GLN A 33 6.56 -23.39 -7.93
CA GLN A 33 6.08 -24.77 -7.74
C GLN A 33 5.84 -25.53 -9.06
N PHE A 34 5.65 -24.82 -10.17
CA PHE A 34 5.48 -25.42 -11.50
C PHE A 34 6.75 -25.23 -12.33
N SER A 35 7.54 -26.30 -12.44
CA SER A 35 8.85 -26.39 -13.08
C SER A 35 8.91 -25.99 -14.57
N GLU A 36 7.77 -25.60 -15.17
CA GLU A 36 7.64 -25.20 -16.58
C GLU A 36 7.42 -23.68 -16.77
N ASP A 37 7.21 -22.92 -15.69
CA ASP A 37 7.05 -21.47 -15.80
C ASP A 37 8.40 -20.78 -16.01
N SER A 38 8.54 -20.15 -17.18
CA SER A 38 9.72 -19.36 -17.54
C SER A 38 9.95 -18.24 -16.51
N PRO A 39 11.20 -17.86 -16.17
CA PRO A 39 11.50 -16.71 -15.31
C PRO A 39 10.79 -15.40 -15.72
N ALA A 40 10.33 -15.30 -16.96
CA ALA A 40 9.48 -14.22 -17.45
C ALA A 40 8.13 -14.10 -16.72
N SER A 41 7.53 -15.20 -16.25
CA SER A 41 6.25 -15.19 -15.52
C SER A 41 6.35 -14.53 -14.15
N LEU A 42 7.56 -14.40 -13.59
CA LEU A 42 7.83 -13.72 -12.32
C LEU A 42 7.94 -12.21 -12.47
N VAL A 43 8.20 -11.69 -13.69
CA VAL A 43 8.48 -10.26 -13.89
C VAL A 43 7.25 -9.41 -13.54
N GLU A 44 6.08 -9.79 -14.04
CA GLU A 44 4.82 -9.09 -13.78
C GLU A 44 4.47 -9.06 -12.29
N PRO A 45 4.40 -10.19 -11.56
CA PRO A 45 4.04 -10.15 -10.15
C PRO A 45 5.12 -9.51 -9.27
N LEU A 46 6.40 -9.57 -9.63
CA LEU A 46 7.45 -8.83 -8.91
C LEU A 46 7.32 -7.31 -9.09
N LEU A 47 7.03 -6.85 -10.31
CA LEU A 47 6.78 -5.45 -10.58
C LEU A 47 5.48 -4.97 -9.90
N GLY A 48 4.42 -5.76 -9.97
CA GLY A 48 3.16 -5.53 -9.28
C GLY A 48 3.36 -5.38 -7.77
N LEU A 49 4.08 -6.32 -7.14
CA LEU A 49 4.41 -6.25 -5.72
C LEU A 49 5.20 -4.98 -5.36
N ARG A 50 6.09 -4.52 -6.24
CA ARG A 50 6.81 -3.25 -6.05
C ARG A 50 5.88 -2.04 -6.15
N GLN A 51 4.93 -2.05 -7.07
CA GLN A 51 3.91 -1.01 -7.20
C GLN A 51 3.01 -0.97 -5.96
N ASP A 52 2.58 -2.12 -5.46
CA ASP A 52 1.77 -2.21 -4.23
C ASP A 52 2.49 -1.60 -3.04
N ARG A 53 3.80 -1.87 -2.90
CA ARG A 53 4.63 -1.26 -1.86
C ARG A 53 4.59 0.27 -1.96
N ILE A 54 4.76 0.82 -3.16
CA ILE A 54 4.72 2.27 -3.38
C ILE A 54 3.34 2.82 -3.03
N GLN A 55 2.25 2.14 -3.39
CA GLN A 55 0.89 2.54 -3.06
C GLN A 55 0.63 2.58 -1.55
N VAL A 56 1.07 1.54 -0.82
CA VAL A 56 0.98 1.50 0.64
C VAL A 56 1.79 2.64 1.26
N GLN A 57 3.02 2.87 0.79
CA GLN A 57 3.88 3.94 1.28
C GLN A 57 3.28 5.33 1.03
N ALA A 58 2.73 5.58 -0.15
CA ALA A 58 2.05 6.83 -0.48
C ALA A 58 0.84 7.06 0.44
N SER A 59 0.03 6.02 0.67
CA SER A 59 -1.13 6.10 1.55
C SER A 59 -0.73 6.32 3.02
N ALA A 60 0.36 5.69 3.47
CA ALA A 60 0.93 5.92 4.79
C ALA A 60 1.46 7.35 4.96
N GLN A 61 2.03 7.94 3.91
CA GLN A 61 2.46 9.34 3.94
C GLN A 61 1.27 10.30 4.07
N VAL A 62 0.15 10.01 3.41
CA VAL A 62 -1.10 10.79 3.60
C VAL A 62 -1.62 10.65 5.03
N LEU A 63 -1.61 9.43 5.58
CA LEU A 63 -2.00 9.19 6.97
C LEU A 63 -1.14 10.01 7.94
N LYS A 64 0.18 10.02 7.74
CA LYS A 64 1.11 10.82 8.54
C LYS A 64 0.81 12.32 8.44
N ALA A 65 0.57 12.83 7.24
CA ALA A 65 0.22 14.23 7.06
C ALA A 65 -1.10 14.61 7.75
N VAL A 66 -2.06 13.69 7.81
CA VAL A 66 -3.30 13.88 8.59
C VAL A 66 -3.01 13.91 10.09
N ASP A 67 -2.18 13.01 10.59
CA ASP A 67 -1.75 12.96 11.99
C ASP A 67 -1.02 14.25 12.40
N ASP A 68 -0.04 14.68 11.61
CA ASP A 68 0.72 15.92 11.83
C ASP A 68 -0.21 17.14 11.88
N MET A 69 -1.16 17.25 10.93
CA MET A 69 -2.12 18.36 10.90
C MET A 69 -3.05 18.35 12.12
N LEU A 70 -3.53 17.18 12.56
CA LEU A 70 -4.33 17.07 13.78
C LEU A 70 -3.50 17.50 15.00
N GLY A 71 -2.25 17.05 15.10
CA GLY A 71 -1.30 17.47 16.13
C GLY A 71 -1.15 18.98 16.19
N THR A 72 -0.87 19.63 15.06
CA THR A 72 -0.75 21.11 15.02
C THR A 72 -2.02 21.83 15.46
N LEU A 73 -3.21 21.30 15.13
CA LEU A 73 -4.48 21.90 15.55
C LEU A 73 -4.73 21.78 17.06
N PHE A 74 -4.17 20.76 17.71
CA PHE A 74 -4.26 20.60 19.16
C PHE A 74 -3.21 21.44 19.89
N ASP A 75 -1.98 21.47 19.40
CA ASP A 75 -0.89 22.29 19.97
C ASP A 75 -1.20 23.79 19.89
N ASP A 76 -1.81 24.26 18.80
CA ASP A 76 -2.22 25.67 18.65
C ASP A 76 -3.34 26.09 19.63
N LYS A 77 -4.03 25.13 20.26
CA LYS A 77 -5.09 25.37 21.25
C LYS A 77 -4.64 25.20 22.71
N ALA A 78 -3.42 24.72 22.95
CA ALA A 78 -2.80 24.58 24.27
C ALA A 78 -2.10 25.87 24.70
#